data_AF-A0A662VR73-F1
#
_entry.id   AF-A0A662VR73-F1
#
_cell.length_a   1.000
_cell.length_b   1.000
_cell.length_c   1.000
_cell.angle_alpha   90.00
_cell.angle_beta   90.00
_cell.angle_gamma   90.00
#
_symmetry.space_group_name_H-M   'P 1'
#
loop_
_entity.id
_entity.type
_entity.pdbx_description
1 polymer ?
#
loop_
_entity_poly.entity_id
_entity_poly.type
_entity_poly.pdbx_seq_one_letter_code
_entity_poly.pdbx_strand_id
1 'polypeptide(L)'
;IEYTGKGSGGGQNDFKQGLVDFACSDPPLSESLWNELKKRGQPLQFPIIVGAVVVIYNLPGVENLKLDGKTLAKIFIGEIEYWDNPAIKQLNSEINLPHEKILVVHRSDSSGTTKIFTTYLSLVSDEWAEKVGAGKTVDWPVDKLGRGVGGKGNQGVATAVKQNLYSIGYVELSYALKENFPMIALKNKAGNFVTANEGTIKFAVSRVSVNIPPPREGYKEDLKALLYASGEKSYPIVAFSHIVIWEKYENEAKEKTIKDFAKWILTEGQKSENIVQGYVGLPEDVTSKLIAEI
;
A
#
# COMPACT_ATOMS: atom_id res chain seq x y z
N ILE A 1 14.73 8.61 19.04
CA ILE A 1 13.45 8.22 18.41
C ILE A 1 13.34 6.71 18.52
N GLU A 2 12.24 6.19 19.06
CA GLU A 2 11.94 4.75 19.09
C GLU A 2 10.73 4.48 18.19
N TYR A 3 10.77 3.42 17.40
CA TYR A 3 9.68 3.04 16.49
C TYR A 3 9.46 1.53 16.55
N THR A 4 8.19 1.13 16.72
CA THR A 4 7.79 -0.29 16.76
C THR A 4 6.75 -0.58 15.68
N GLY A 5 7.05 -1.52 14.78
CA GLY A 5 6.13 -1.94 13.74
C GLY A 5 5.00 -2.84 14.26
N LYS A 6 3.82 -2.26 14.54
CA LYS A 6 2.61 -3.01 14.95
C LYS A 6 1.49 -3.04 13.89
N GLY A 7 1.77 -2.51 12.70
CA GLY A 7 0.77 -2.25 11.67
C GLY A 7 -0.07 -1.00 11.96
N SER A 8 -0.69 -0.44 10.92
CA SER A 8 -1.36 0.86 11.01
C SER A 8 -2.57 0.87 11.94
N GLY A 9 -3.27 -0.26 12.12
CA GLY A 9 -4.33 -0.37 13.13
C GLY A 9 -3.80 -0.20 14.56
N GLY A 10 -2.69 -0.87 14.88
CA GLY A 10 -2.03 -0.74 16.18
C GLY A 10 -1.49 0.66 16.43
N GLY A 11 -0.79 1.25 15.45
CA GLY A 11 -0.25 2.61 15.56
C GLY A 11 -1.32 3.69 15.78
N GLN A 12 -2.44 3.61 15.04
CA GLN A 12 -3.59 4.51 15.24
C GLN A 12 -4.18 4.39 16.64
N ASN A 13 -4.32 3.16 17.14
CA ASN A 13 -4.85 2.91 18.47
C ASN A 13 -3.89 3.42 19.57
N ASP A 14 -2.60 3.16 19.48
CA ASP A 14 -1.62 3.59 20.48
C ASP A 14 -1.55 5.13 20.56
N PHE A 15 -1.61 5.82 19.41
CA PHE A 15 -1.65 7.29 19.37
C PHE A 15 -2.97 7.85 19.92
N LYS A 16 -4.10 7.23 19.56
CA LYS A 16 -5.39 7.54 20.16
C LYS A 16 -5.39 7.34 21.68
N GLN A 17 -4.66 6.37 22.22
CA GLN A 17 -4.57 6.16 23.66
C GLN A 17 -3.52 7.05 24.34
N GLY A 18 -2.73 7.83 23.58
CA GLY A 18 -1.64 8.64 24.13
C GLY A 18 -0.43 7.82 24.59
N LEU A 19 -0.29 6.59 24.10
CA LEU A 19 0.82 5.69 24.45
C LEU A 19 2.11 5.98 23.66
N VAL A 20 1.99 6.74 22.57
CA VAL A 20 3.10 7.12 21.69
C VAL A 20 3.00 8.60 21.33
N ASP A 21 4.15 9.20 21.07
CA ASP A 21 4.24 10.62 20.71
C ASP A 21 3.87 10.89 19.24
N PHE A 22 4.03 9.89 18.37
CA PHE A 22 3.67 9.94 16.95
C PHE A 22 3.22 8.54 16.48
N ALA A 23 2.49 8.49 15.36
CA ALA A 23 2.12 7.25 14.69
C ALA A 23 2.44 7.31 13.21
N CYS A 24 2.81 6.19 12.62
CA CYS A 24 2.81 6.04 11.17
C CYS A 24 1.60 5.21 10.73
N SER A 25 0.95 5.62 9.64
CA SER A 25 -0.27 4.98 9.17
C SER A 25 -0.41 4.98 7.65
N ASP A 26 -0.84 3.83 7.16
CA ASP A 26 -1.21 3.53 5.79
C ASP A 26 -2.54 2.76 5.87
N PRO A 27 -3.67 3.26 5.34
CA PRO A 27 -3.91 4.62 4.89
C PRO A 27 -3.77 5.70 6.00
N PRO A 28 -3.92 7.00 5.65
CA PRO A 28 -4.17 8.05 6.63
C PRO A 28 -5.36 7.74 7.56
N LEU A 29 -5.48 8.51 8.64
CA LEU A 29 -6.57 8.41 9.60
C LEU A 29 -7.94 8.55 8.92
N SER A 30 -8.92 7.79 9.42
CA SER A 30 -10.32 8.00 9.08
C SER A 30 -10.78 9.39 9.49
N GLU A 31 -11.77 9.95 8.79
CA GLU A 31 -12.36 11.24 9.15
C GLU A 31 -12.97 11.18 10.55
N SER A 32 -13.58 10.04 10.89
CA SER A 32 -14.10 9.76 12.23
C SER A 32 -13.01 9.83 13.31
N LEU A 33 -11.87 9.16 13.10
CA LEU A 33 -10.76 9.15 14.05
C LEU A 33 -10.07 10.52 14.12
N TRP A 34 -9.92 11.20 12.99
CA TRP A 34 -9.40 12.56 12.92
C TRP A 34 -10.24 13.51 13.79
N ASN A 35 -11.56 13.48 13.60
CA ASN A 35 -12.50 14.30 14.38
C ASN A 35 -12.54 13.92 15.86
N GLU A 36 -12.30 12.65 16.20
CA GLU A 36 -12.13 12.23 17.59
C GLU A 36 -10.86 12.81 18.22
N LEU A 37 -9.72 12.72 17.53
CA LEU A 37 -8.44 13.27 18.00
C LEU A 37 -8.51 14.79 18.17
N LYS A 38 -9.20 15.50 17.26
CA LYS A 38 -9.43 16.95 17.36
C LYS A 38 -10.09 17.41 18.67
N LYS A 39 -10.81 16.52 19.37
CA LYS A 39 -11.40 16.83 20.68
C LYS A 39 -10.36 16.91 21.80
N ARG A 40 -9.16 16.37 21.59
CA ARG A 40 -8.06 16.30 22.58
C ARG A 40 -6.93 17.29 22.31
N GLY A 41 -6.81 17.75 21.06
CA GLY A 41 -5.78 18.67 20.60
C GLY A 41 -5.83 18.75 19.07
N GLN A 42 -5.03 19.60 18.45
CA GLN A 42 -4.94 19.65 16.99
C GLN A 42 -3.91 18.60 16.51
N PRO A 43 -4.34 17.50 15.86
CA PRO A 43 -3.39 16.61 15.20
C PRO A 43 -2.86 17.27 13.92
N LEU A 44 -1.66 16.88 13.52
CA LEU A 44 -1.10 17.13 12.18
C LEU A 44 -0.90 15.77 11.52
N GLN A 45 -1.26 15.65 10.25
CA GLN A 45 -1.04 14.44 9.47
C GLN A 45 -0.57 14.78 8.06
N PHE A 46 0.54 14.17 7.66
CA PHE A 46 1.15 14.42 6.35
C PHE A 46 1.93 13.21 5.86
N PRO A 47 2.10 13.06 4.54
CA PRO A 47 2.88 11.97 3.99
C PRO A 47 4.36 12.20 4.28
N ILE A 48 5.11 11.11 4.46
CA ILE A 48 6.56 11.13 4.73
C ILE A 48 7.37 10.36 3.71
N ILE A 49 6.75 9.38 3.03
CA ILE A 49 7.39 8.57 2.00
C ILE A 49 6.33 7.89 1.13
N VAL A 50 6.70 7.45 -0.06
CA VAL A 50 5.83 6.73 -0.99
C VAL A 50 6.31 5.29 -1.14
N GLY A 51 5.38 4.34 -1.03
CA GLY A 51 5.61 2.94 -1.34
C GLY A 51 4.68 2.44 -2.44
N ALA A 52 4.91 1.21 -2.89
CA ALA A 52 4.03 0.51 -3.81
C ALA A 52 3.64 -0.86 -3.24
N VAL A 53 2.41 -1.28 -3.48
CA VAL A 53 1.98 -2.65 -3.21
C VAL A 53 2.08 -3.43 -4.51
N VAL A 54 2.91 -4.44 -4.52
CA VAL A 54 3.13 -5.31 -5.68
C VAL A 54 2.47 -6.65 -5.48
N VAL A 55 2.09 -7.27 -6.60
CA VAL A 55 1.60 -8.64 -6.63
C VAL A 55 2.76 -9.55 -6.95
N ILE A 56 3.12 -10.40 -6.00
CA ILE A 56 4.17 -11.41 -6.12
C ILE A 56 3.55 -12.77 -6.39
N TYR A 57 4.33 -13.67 -6.97
CA TYR A 57 3.86 -15.02 -7.26
C TYR A 57 4.99 -16.04 -7.19
N ASN A 58 4.62 -17.31 -7.07
CA ASN A 58 5.52 -18.45 -7.13
C ASN A 58 5.02 -19.42 -8.20
N LEU A 59 5.48 -19.20 -9.44
CA LEU A 59 5.10 -19.98 -10.60
C LEU A 59 6.38 -20.41 -11.33
N PRO A 60 6.91 -21.61 -11.01
CA PRO A 60 8.20 -22.05 -11.56
C PRO A 60 8.24 -21.98 -13.09
N GLY A 61 9.31 -21.42 -13.63
CA GLY A 61 9.52 -21.28 -15.08
C GLY A 61 8.71 -20.18 -15.76
N VAL A 62 7.92 -19.39 -15.02
CA VAL A 62 7.14 -18.28 -15.58
C VAL A 62 7.65 -16.93 -15.08
N GLU A 63 8.05 -16.08 -16.01
CA GLU A 63 8.50 -14.72 -15.76
C GLU A 63 7.62 -13.71 -16.51
N ASN A 64 7.72 -12.43 -16.11
CA ASN A 64 7.06 -11.31 -16.81
C ASN A 64 5.54 -11.47 -16.97
N LEU A 65 4.90 -12.12 -16.00
CA LEU A 65 3.46 -12.34 -16.00
C LEU A 65 2.69 -11.02 -15.96
N LYS A 66 1.67 -10.89 -16.81
CA LYS A 66 0.80 -9.72 -16.93
C LYS A 66 -0.60 -10.03 -16.43
N LEU A 67 -1.17 -9.13 -15.63
CA LEU A 67 -2.59 -9.17 -15.27
C LEU A 67 -3.20 -7.77 -15.36
N ASP A 68 -4.48 -7.72 -15.71
CA ASP A 68 -5.29 -6.54 -15.45
C ASP A 68 -6.00 -6.64 -14.08
N GLY A 69 -6.56 -5.52 -13.63
CA GLY A 69 -7.22 -5.44 -12.33
C GLY A 69 -8.43 -6.38 -12.20
N LYS A 70 -9.18 -6.60 -13.28
CA LYS A 70 -10.37 -7.49 -13.28
C LYS A 70 -9.98 -8.96 -13.11
N THR A 71 -8.97 -9.40 -13.86
CA THR A 71 -8.43 -10.76 -13.77
C THR A 71 -7.83 -11.01 -12.38
N LEU A 72 -7.08 -10.04 -11.87
CA LEU A 72 -6.55 -10.10 -10.50
C LEU A 72 -7.67 -10.20 -9.45
N ALA A 73 -8.72 -9.39 -9.54
CA ALA A 73 -9.86 -9.45 -8.63
C ALA A 73 -10.53 -10.83 -8.65
N LYS A 74 -10.73 -11.41 -9.84
CA LYS A 74 -11.34 -12.74 -9.99
C LYS A 74 -10.47 -13.87 -9.42
N ILE A 75 -9.15 -13.75 -9.45
CA ILE A 75 -8.25 -14.68 -8.76
C ILE A 75 -8.49 -14.61 -7.24
N PHE A 76 -8.55 -13.41 -6.67
CA PHE A 76 -8.73 -13.22 -5.21
C PHE A 76 -10.16 -13.47 -4.72
N ILE A 77 -11.17 -13.41 -5.60
CA ILE A 77 -12.53 -13.92 -5.34
C ILE A 77 -12.56 -15.45 -5.44
N GLY A 78 -11.67 -16.02 -6.24
CA GLY A 78 -11.58 -17.46 -6.47
C GLY A 78 -12.35 -17.96 -7.70
N GLU A 79 -12.88 -17.10 -8.55
CA GLU A 79 -13.51 -17.53 -9.81
C GLU A 79 -12.48 -18.01 -10.84
N ILE A 80 -11.27 -17.46 -10.79
CA ILE A 80 -10.14 -17.98 -11.56
C ILE A 80 -9.37 -18.94 -10.66
N GLU A 81 -9.51 -20.24 -10.95
CA GLU A 81 -8.97 -21.32 -10.12
C GLU A 81 -7.60 -21.84 -10.59
N TYR A 82 -7.28 -21.69 -11.87
CA TYR A 82 -6.09 -22.27 -12.51
C TYR A 82 -5.26 -21.22 -13.23
N TRP A 83 -3.93 -21.38 -13.22
CA TRP A 83 -3.01 -20.44 -13.89
C TRP A 83 -3.20 -20.38 -15.40
N ASP A 84 -3.65 -21.46 -16.02
CA ASP A 84 -3.88 -21.56 -17.46
C ASP A 84 -5.32 -21.15 -17.87
N ASN A 85 -6.06 -20.49 -16.98
CA ASN A 85 -7.39 -19.96 -17.26
C ASN A 85 -7.38 -19.04 -18.50
N PRO A 86 -8.40 -19.09 -19.38
CA PRO A 86 -8.45 -18.28 -20.60
C PRO A 86 -8.21 -16.78 -20.38
N ALA A 87 -8.70 -16.20 -19.26
CA ALA A 87 -8.49 -14.78 -18.96
C ALA A 87 -7.02 -14.45 -18.68
N ILE A 88 -6.27 -15.34 -18.03
CA ILE A 88 -4.82 -15.17 -17.80
C ILE A 88 -4.06 -15.41 -19.12
N LYS A 89 -4.40 -16.48 -19.85
CA LYS A 89 -3.77 -16.81 -21.15
C LYS A 89 -3.90 -15.68 -22.16
N GLN A 90 -5.05 -15.02 -22.25
CA GLN A 90 -5.27 -13.92 -23.19
C GLN A 90 -4.31 -12.74 -22.96
N LEU A 91 -3.90 -12.49 -21.71
CA LEU A 91 -2.96 -11.43 -21.37
C LEU A 91 -1.50 -11.84 -21.56
N ASN A 92 -1.24 -13.14 -21.76
CA ASN A 92 0.07 -13.78 -21.71
C ASN A 92 0.22 -14.84 -22.83
N SER A 93 -0.17 -14.52 -24.06
CA SER A 93 -0.22 -15.48 -25.18
C SER A 93 1.12 -16.15 -25.49
N GLU A 94 2.23 -15.48 -25.18
CA GLU A 94 3.61 -15.96 -25.40
C GLU A 94 4.14 -16.83 -24.25
N ILE A 95 3.39 -16.97 -23.14
CA ILE A 95 3.82 -17.69 -21.94
C ILE A 95 3.10 -19.03 -21.86
N ASN A 96 3.87 -20.11 -21.69
CA ASN A 96 3.32 -21.43 -21.41
C ASN A 96 2.87 -21.52 -19.94
N LEU A 97 1.59 -21.28 -19.69
CA LEU A 97 1.01 -21.32 -18.34
C LEU A 97 0.67 -22.76 -17.92
N PRO A 98 1.08 -23.21 -16.72
CA PRO A 98 0.80 -24.56 -16.26
C PRO A 98 -0.67 -24.71 -15.82
N HIS A 99 -1.22 -25.90 -16.01
CA HIS A 99 -2.57 -26.25 -15.52
C HIS A 99 -2.54 -26.61 -14.03
N GLU A 100 -2.24 -25.60 -13.20
CA GLU A 100 -2.05 -25.75 -11.76
C GLU A 100 -3.00 -24.83 -11.00
N LYS A 101 -3.54 -25.33 -9.88
CA LYS A 101 -4.47 -24.56 -9.06
C LYS A 101 -3.76 -23.37 -8.42
N ILE A 102 -4.43 -22.22 -8.42
CA ILE A 102 -3.93 -20.99 -7.81
C ILE A 102 -4.23 -21.02 -6.32
N LEU A 103 -3.17 -20.88 -5.52
CA LEU A 103 -3.24 -20.61 -4.09
C LEU A 103 -3.10 -19.10 -3.83
N VAL A 104 -4.07 -18.49 -3.18
CA VAL A 104 -4.03 -17.07 -2.84
C VAL A 104 -3.49 -16.89 -1.44
N VAL A 105 -2.49 -16.02 -1.28
CA VAL A 105 -1.92 -15.63 0.01
C VAL A 105 -2.33 -14.19 0.31
N HIS A 106 -2.88 -13.97 1.50
CA HIS A 106 -3.30 -12.65 1.97
C HIS A 106 -2.80 -12.41 3.40
N ARG A 107 -3.00 -11.19 3.90
CA ARG A 107 -2.67 -10.85 5.29
C ARG A 107 -3.65 -11.51 6.27
N SER A 108 -3.12 -12.03 7.37
CA SER A 108 -3.94 -12.55 8.49
C SER A 108 -4.21 -11.52 9.58
N ASP A 109 -3.48 -10.40 9.59
CA ASP A 109 -3.59 -9.32 10.56
C ASP A 109 -4.15 -8.02 9.93
N SER A 110 -4.68 -7.13 10.78
CA SER A 110 -5.18 -5.81 10.34
C SER A 110 -4.07 -5.00 9.67
N SER A 111 -4.28 -4.68 8.38
CA SER A 111 -3.18 -4.34 7.48
C SER A 111 -3.49 -3.14 6.60
N GLY A 112 -2.57 -2.16 6.60
CA GLY A 112 -2.58 -1.04 5.67
C GLY A 112 -2.42 -1.45 4.22
N THR A 113 -1.45 -2.35 3.96
CA THR A 113 -1.22 -2.96 2.64
C THR A 113 -2.49 -3.62 2.10
N THR A 114 -3.26 -4.27 2.97
CA THR A 114 -4.55 -4.89 2.61
C THR A 114 -5.59 -3.83 2.28
N LYS A 115 -5.70 -2.76 3.07
CA LYS A 115 -6.61 -1.66 2.74
C LYS A 115 -6.28 -1.02 1.40
N ILE A 116 -4.99 -0.80 1.11
CA ILE A 116 -4.54 -0.27 -0.19
C ILE A 116 -4.88 -1.23 -1.33
N PHE A 117 -4.52 -2.50 -1.20
CA PHE A 117 -4.76 -3.53 -2.22
C PHE A 117 -6.25 -3.72 -2.52
N THR A 118 -7.08 -3.87 -1.48
CA THR A 118 -8.53 -4.06 -1.63
C THR A 118 -9.25 -2.80 -2.12
N THR A 119 -8.72 -1.61 -1.81
CA THR A 119 -9.21 -0.35 -2.41
C THR A 119 -8.92 -0.34 -3.92
N TYR A 120 -7.73 -0.75 -4.34
CA TYR A 120 -7.42 -0.89 -5.77
C TYR A 120 -8.35 -1.90 -6.45
N LEU A 121 -8.56 -3.09 -5.86
CA LEU A 121 -9.49 -4.08 -6.43
C LEU A 121 -10.92 -3.55 -6.55
N SER A 122 -11.39 -2.79 -5.54
CA SER A 122 -12.71 -2.13 -5.58
C SER A 122 -12.81 -1.03 -6.64
N LEU A 123 -11.68 -0.46 -7.09
CA LEU A 123 -11.65 0.56 -8.15
C LEU A 123 -11.70 -0.02 -9.56
N VAL A 124 -11.26 -1.26 -9.73
CA VAL A 124 -11.07 -1.90 -11.05
C VAL A 124 -12.05 -3.04 -11.29
N SER A 125 -12.80 -3.45 -10.27
CA SER A 125 -13.80 -4.51 -10.33
C SER A 125 -15.02 -4.17 -9.47
N ASP A 126 -16.15 -3.89 -10.13
CA ASP A 126 -17.43 -3.65 -9.46
C ASP A 126 -17.85 -4.86 -8.61
N GLU A 127 -17.62 -6.06 -9.15
CA GLU A 127 -17.88 -7.31 -8.43
C GLU A 127 -17.07 -7.45 -7.14
N TRP A 128 -15.80 -7.03 -7.14
CA TRP A 128 -15.02 -6.97 -5.90
C TRP A 128 -15.61 -5.95 -4.93
N ALA A 129 -15.93 -4.76 -5.43
CA ALA A 129 -16.49 -3.68 -4.61
C ALA A 129 -17.80 -4.09 -3.92
N GLU A 130 -18.66 -4.83 -4.63
CA GLU A 130 -19.93 -5.34 -4.12
C GLU A 130 -19.77 -6.53 -3.17
N LYS A 131 -18.94 -7.53 -3.52
CA LYS A 131 -18.83 -8.78 -2.75
C LYS A 131 -17.91 -8.68 -1.53
N VAL A 132 -16.85 -7.88 -1.62
CA VAL A 132 -15.76 -7.85 -0.60
C VAL A 132 -15.51 -6.45 -0.08
N GLY A 133 -15.47 -5.45 -0.97
CA GLY A 133 -15.15 -4.07 -0.62
C GLY A 133 -13.69 -3.87 -0.19
N ALA A 134 -13.43 -2.79 0.55
CA ALA A 134 -12.08 -2.38 0.93
C ALA A 134 -11.94 -2.16 2.44
N GLY A 135 -10.98 -2.84 3.06
CA GLY A 135 -10.78 -2.81 4.51
C GLY A 135 -9.35 -3.14 4.92
N LYS A 136 -8.97 -2.80 6.16
CA LYS A 136 -7.72 -3.30 6.76
C LYS A 136 -7.80 -4.80 7.07
N THR A 137 -9.03 -5.30 7.21
CA THR A 137 -9.44 -6.70 7.27
C THR A 137 -10.65 -6.84 6.34
N VAL A 138 -10.74 -7.95 5.61
CA VAL A 138 -11.89 -8.31 4.76
C VAL A 138 -12.10 -9.83 4.86
N ASP A 139 -13.31 -10.30 4.58
CA ASP A 139 -13.61 -11.73 4.48
C ASP A 139 -13.16 -12.24 3.10
N TRP A 140 -12.02 -12.91 3.03
CA TRP A 140 -11.46 -13.40 1.77
C TRP A 140 -12.29 -14.57 1.22
N PRO A 141 -12.91 -14.44 0.03
CA PRO A 141 -13.76 -15.52 -0.50
C PRO A 141 -13.00 -16.83 -0.74
N VAL A 142 -11.72 -16.74 -1.12
CA VAL A 142 -10.82 -17.87 -1.35
C VAL A 142 -10.60 -18.77 -0.12
N ASP A 143 -10.77 -18.24 1.10
CA ASP A 143 -10.64 -19.02 2.33
C ASP A 143 -11.74 -20.09 2.42
N LYS A 144 -12.97 -19.71 2.05
CA LYS A 144 -14.13 -20.62 2.02
C LYS A 144 -13.98 -21.70 0.95
N LEU A 145 -13.14 -21.46 -0.05
CA LEU A 145 -12.83 -22.40 -1.13
C LEU A 145 -11.62 -23.28 -0.82
N GLY A 146 -11.00 -23.13 0.36
CA GLY A 146 -9.80 -23.87 0.74
C GLY A 146 -8.56 -23.50 -0.10
N ARG A 147 -8.56 -22.32 -0.73
CA ARG A 147 -7.47 -21.82 -1.58
C ARG A 147 -6.86 -20.52 -1.08
N GLY A 148 -7.18 -20.13 0.15
CA GLY A 148 -6.60 -18.98 0.84
C GLY A 148 -5.63 -19.39 1.94
N VAL A 149 -4.53 -18.63 2.08
CA VAL A 149 -3.56 -18.76 3.18
C VAL A 149 -3.27 -17.39 3.77
N GLY A 150 -3.44 -17.27 5.08
CA GLY A 150 -3.13 -16.05 5.83
C GLY A 150 -1.67 -15.99 6.30
N GLY A 151 -0.94 -14.95 5.90
CA GLY A 151 0.40 -14.61 6.39
C GLY A 151 0.40 -13.37 7.29
N LYS A 152 1.10 -13.41 8.43
CA LYS A 152 1.20 -12.26 9.34
C LYS A 152 2.26 -11.27 8.86
N GLY A 153 1.87 -10.02 8.63
CA GLY A 153 2.77 -8.97 8.09
C GLY A 153 3.20 -9.22 6.64
N ASN A 154 3.93 -8.26 6.04
CA ASN A 154 4.52 -8.45 4.71
C ASN A 154 5.47 -9.66 4.66
N GLN A 155 6.28 -9.84 5.70
CA GLN A 155 7.20 -10.98 5.79
C GLN A 155 6.46 -12.32 5.80
N GLY A 156 5.35 -12.44 6.53
CA GLY A 156 4.58 -13.68 6.56
C GLY A 156 3.94 -14.01 5.22
N VAL A 157 3.42 -13.00 4.50
CA VAL A 157 2.88 -13.18 3.15
C VAL A 157 3.98 -13.59 2.17
N ALA A 158 5.12 -12.88 2.17
CA ALA A 158 6.28 -13.21 1.34
C ALA A 158 6.75 -14.65 1.58
N THR A 159 6.95 -15.04 2.84
CA THR A 159 7.35 -16.40 3.20
C THR A 159 6.35 -17.45 2.72
N ALA A 160 5.05 -17.21 2.93
CA ALA A 160 4.01 -18.13 2.49
C ALA A 160 3.97 -18.27 0.95
N VAL A 161 4.12 -17.19 0.19
CA VAL A 161 4.23 -17.28 -1.27
C VAL A 161 5.47 -18.08 -1.69
N LYS A 162 6.61 -17.84 -1.03
CA LYS A 162 7.86 -18.58 -1.31
C LYS A 162 7.74 -20.09 -1.08
N GLN A 163 7.03 -20.49 -0.03
CA GLN A 163 6.92 -21.88 0.41
C GLN A 163 5.85 -22.68 -0.34
N ASN A 164 4.90 -22.00 -0.97
CA ASN A 164 3.80 -22.66 -1.66
C ASN A 164 3.91 -22.44 -3.16
N LEU A 165 4.11 -23.53 -3.91
CA LEU A 165 4.08 -23.50 -5.36
C LEU A 165 2.71 -23.05 -5.85
N TYR A 166 2.71 -22.41 -7.02
CA TYR A 166 1.52 -21.94 -7.73
C TYR A 166 0.71 -20.90 -6.95
N SER A 167 1.40 -20.16 -6.07
CA SER A 167 0.77 -19.16 -5.22
C SER A 167 0.92 -17.74 -5.76
N ILE A 168 0.00 -16.87 -5.33
CA ILE A 168 -0.03 -15.44 -5.63
C ILE A 168 -0.37 -14.67 -4.36
N GLY A 169 0.30 -13.55 -4.11
CA GLY A 169 0.05 -12.70 -2.95
C GLY A 169 0.40 -11.25 -3.23
N TYR A 170 0.23 -10.41 -2.22
CA TYR A 170 0.56 -8.99 -2.31
C TYR A 170 1.44 -8.55 -1.14
N VAL A 171 2.47 -7.77 -1.44
CA VAL A 171 3.41 -7.24 -0.46
C VAL A 171 3.81 -5.82 -0.83
N GLU A 172 4.37 -5.08 0.12
CA GLU A 172 5.06 -3.83 -0.21
C GLU A 172 6.34 -4.13 -1.01
N LEU A 173 6.67 -3.26 -1.98
CA LEU A 173 7.75 -3.43 -2.95
C LEU A 173 9.12 -3.73 -2.29
N SER A 174 9.47 -3.08 -1.17
CA SER A 174 10.76 -3.35 -0.51
C SER A 174 10.92 -4.82 -0.10
N TYR A 175 9.84 -5.51 0.27
CA TYR A 175 9.86 -6.93 0.61
C TYR A 175 10.01 -7.81 -0.64
N ALA A 176 9.35 -7.45 -1.74
CA ALA A 176 9.50 -8.15 -3.01
C ALA A 176 10.93 -8.05 -3.54
N LEU A 177 11.53 -6.84 -3.47
CA LEU A 177 12.92 -6.61 -3.88
C LEU A 177 13.92 -7.36 -3.00
N LYS A 178 13.75 -7.27 -1.67
CA LYS A 178 14.63 -7.93 -0.70
C LYS A 178 14.69 -9.45 -0.90
N GLU A 179 13.55 -10.07 -1.22
CA GLU A 179 13.43 -11.51 -1.43
C GLU A 179 13.57 -11.93 -2.91
N ASN A 180 13.81 -10.97 -3.81
CA ASN A 180 13.92 -11.17 -5.25
C ASN A 180 12.71 -11.91 -5.87
N PHE A 181 11.50 -11.53 -5.48
CA PHE A 181 10.28 -12.10 -6.05
C PHE A 181 10.06 -11.66 -7.49
N PRO A 182 9.59 -12.56 -8.37
CA PRO A 182 8.95 -12.11 -9.59
C PRO A 182 7.66 -11.36 -9.25
N MET A 183 7.43 -10.26 -9.95
CA MET A 183 6.29 -9.37 -9.75
C MET A 183 5.43 -9.33 -11.01
N ILE A 184 4.12 -9.28 -10.81
CA ILE A 184 3.18 -9.13 -11.93
C ILE A 184 3.25 -7.71 -12.50
N ALA A 185 3.37 -7.61 -13.82
CA ALA A 185 3.15 -6.36 -14.52
C ALA A 185 1.63 -6.09 -14.58
N LEU A 186 1.20 -5.02 -13.92
CA LEU A 186 -0.23 -4.68 -13.83
C LEU A 186 -0.62 -3.72 -14.95
N LYS A 187 -1.78 -3.98 -15.56
CA LYS A 187 -2.39 -3.03 -16.50
C LYS A 187 -2.82 -1.77 -15.74
N ASN A 188 -2.27 -0.63 -16.12
CA ASN A 188 -2.64 0.66 -15.55
C ASN A 188 -3.87 1.27 -16.23
N LYS A 189 -4.30 2.42 -15.70
CA LYS A 189 -5.49 3.14 -16.18
C LYS A 189 -5.40 3.60 -17.63
N ALA A 190 -4.18 3.75 -18.17
CA ALA A 190 -3.94 4.08 -19.57
C ALA A 190 -3.90 2.84 -20.49
N GLY A 191 -4.01 1.64 -19.92
CA GLY A 191 -4.03 0.38 -20.66
C GLY A 191 -2.66 -0.29 -20.84
N ASN A 192 -1.59 0.27 -20.27
CA ASN A 192 -0.24 -0.27 -20.37
C ASN A 192 0.07 -1.22 -19.22
N PHE A 193 0.82 -2.29 -19.49
CA PHE A 193 1.37 -3.15 -18.43
C PHE A 193 2.66 -2.58 -17.90
N VAL A 194 2.70 -2.31 -16.60
CA VAL A 194 3.86 -1.70 -15.93
C VAL A 194 4.23 -2.47 -14.66
N THR A 195 5.52 -2.54 -14.36
CA THR A 195 6.04 -3.02 -13.09
C THR A 195 6.31 -1.85 -12.15
N ALA A 196 6.35 -2.14 -10.84
CA ALA A 196 6.70 -1.12 -9.86
C ALA A 196 8.22 -0.89 -9.87
N ASN A 197 8.61 0.37 -10.05
CA ASN A 197 9.97 0.87 -9.90
C ASN A 197 9.91 2.36 -9.55
N GLU A 198 11.06 2.95 -9.24
CA GLU A 198 11.13 4.37 -8.86
C GLU A 198 10.46 5.30 -9.89
N GLY A 199 10.69 5.06 -11.19
CA GLY A 199 10.12 5.87 -12.26
C GLY A 199 8.60 5.78 -12.36
N THR A 200 8.04 4.57 -12.29
CA THR A 200 6.58 4.35 -12.38
C THR A 200 5.84 4.82 -11.12
N ILE A 201 6.51 4.76 -9.96
CA ILE A 201 6.01 5.30 -8.69
C ILE A 201 6.02 6.83 -8.71
N LYS A 202 7.16 7.47 -9.04
CA LYS A 202 7.26 8.94 -9.16
C LYS A 202 6.23 9.49 -10.15
N PHE A 203 6.04 8.80 -11.27
CA PHE A 203 5.05 9.19 -12.26
C PHE A 203 3.62 9.06 -11.73
N ALA A 204 3.29 8.04 -10.95
CA ALA A 204 1.97 7.96 -10.32
C ALA A 204 1.75 9.09 -9.30
N VAL A 205 2.76 9.36 -8.46
CA VAL A 205 2.73 10.40 -7.42
C VAL A 205 2.48 11.79 -7.99
N SER A 206 3.15 12.15 -9.09
CA SER A 206 2.99 13.47 -9.72
C SER A 206 1.57 13.75 -10.24
N ARG A 207 0.73 12.73 -10.35
CA ARG A 207 -0.64 12.81 -10.86
C ARG A 207 -1.67 12.93 -9.75
N VAL A 208 -1.27 12.68 -8.50
CA VAL A 208 -2.16 12.65 -7.33
C VAL A 208 -1.69 13.52 -6.17
N SER A 209 -0.45 14.04 -6.20
CA SER A 209 0.11 14.88 -5.13
C SER A 209 -0.69 16.17 -4.87
N VAL A 210 -1.41 16.66 -5.88
CA VAL A 210 -2.39 17.75 -5.78
C VAL A 210 -3.49 17.47 -4.75
N ASN A 211 -3.79 16.20 -4.47
CA ASN A 211 -4.82 15.78 -3.52
C ASN A 211 -4.28 15.65 -2.08
N ILE A 212 -3.01 16.00 -1.82
CA ILE A 212 -2.45 16.03 -0.47
C ILE A 212 -2.98 17.30 0.24
N PRO A 213 -3.77 17.16 1.31
CA PRO A 213 -4.30 18.29 2.05
C PRO A 213 -3.23 18.90 2.97
N PRO A 214 -3.44 20.14 3.46
CA PRO A 214 -2.63 20.71 4.53
C PRO A 214 -2.63 19.82 5.79
N PRO A 215 -1.52 19.76 6.57
CA PRO A 215 -1.40 18.88 7.73
C PRO A 215 -2.52 19.02 8.78
N ARG A 216 -3.07 20.23 8.95
CA ARG A 216 -4.14 20.55 9.93
C ARG A 216 -5.55 20.15 9.48
N GLU A 217 -5.74 19.81 8.21
CA GLU A 217 -7.06 19.46 7.68
C GLU A 217 -7.34 17.96 7.80
N GLY A 218 -6.29 17.14 7.77
CA GLY A 218 -6.42 15.70 7.67
C GLY A 218 -6.95 15.25 6.30
N TYR A 219 -7.10 13.95 6.13
CA TYR A 219 -7.59 13.39 4.87
C TYR A 219 -9.08 13.10 4.99
N LYS A 220 -9.86 13.55 4.00
CA LYS A 220 -11.19 12.98 3.74
C LYS A 220 -10.95 11.58 3.21
N GLU A 221 -11.70 10.59 3.68
CA GLU A 221 -11.41 9.14 3.55
C GLU A 221 -11.33 8.53 2.13
N ASP A 222 -11.15 9.34 1.09
CA ASP A 222 -11.08 8.88 -0.28
C ASP A 222 -9.65 8.54 -0.73
N LEU A 223 -9.17 7.37 -0.32
CA LEU A 223 -7.92 6.80 -0.86
C LEU A 223 -7.92 6.66 -2.37
N LYS A 224 -9.09 6.64 -3.02
CA LYS A 224 -9.19 6.58 -4.48
C LYS A 224 -8.60 7.81 -5.14
N ALA A 225 -8.57 8.95 -4.45
CA ALA A 225 -7.92 10.16 -4.94
C ALA A 225 -6.38 10.04 -5.01
N LEU A 226 -5.80 9.09 -4.26
CA LEU A 226 -4.35 8.86 -4.19
C LEU A 226 -3.92 7.56 -4.88
N LEU A 227 -4.86 6.65 -5.17
CA LEU A 227 -4.62 5.36 -5.81
C LEU A 227 -5.05 5.35 -7.28
N TYR A 228 -4.53 4.38 -8.04
CA TYR A 228 -4.89 4.17 -9.45
C TYR A 228 -4.76 5.42 -10.33
N ALA A 229 -3.63 6.11 -10.15
CA ALA A 229 -3.27 7.33 -10.84
C ALA A 229 -3.34 7.18 -12.37
N SER A 230 -3.74 8.26 -13.05
CA SER A 230 -3.80 8.28 -14.52
C SER A 230 -2.41 8.37 -15.15
N GLY A 231 -2.29 7.91 -16.40
CA GLY A 231 -1.13 8.15 -17.26
C GLY A 231 -0.31 6.90 -17.58
N GLU A 232 0.42 6.98 -18.69
CA GLU A 232 0.97 5.81 -19.39
C GLU A 232 2.00 5.01 -18.59
N LYS A 233 2.70 5.65 -17.66
CA LYS A 233 3.76 5.05 -16.84
C LYS A 233 3.36 4.89 -15.37
N SER A 234 2.13 5.25 -14.98
CA SER A 234 1.71 5.18 -13.58
C SER A 234 1.59 3.72 -13.13
N TYR A 235 2.32 3.35 -12.07
CA TYR A 235 2.04 2.08 -11.41
C TYR A 235 0.68 2.12 -10.69
N PRO A 236 -0.17 1.08 -10.76
CA PRO A 236 -1.57 1.20 -10.30
C PRO A 236 -1.76 1.30 -8.79
N ILE A 237 -0.85 0.70 -8.00
CA ILE A 237 -1.03 0.54 -6.55
C ILE A 237 0.11 1.22 -5.79
N VAL A 238 0.07 2.56 -5.81
CA VAL A 238 1.04 3.44 -5.14
C VAL A 238 0.35 4.15 -3.98
N ALA A 239 0.98 4.17 -2.81
CA ALA A 239 0.41 4.78 -1.62
C ALA A 239 1.45 5.58 -0.85
N PHE A 240 0.98 6.61 -0.16
CA PHE A 240 1.79 7.42 0.74
C PHE A 240 1.68 6.84 2.15
N SER A 241 2.83 6.74 2.83
CA SER A 241 2.88 6.53 4.27
C SER A 241 2.87 7.85 4.99
N HIS A 242 2.01 7.95 5.99
CA HIS A 242 1.75 9.18 6.71
C HIS A 242 2.27 9.08 8.13
N ILE A 243 2.73 10.20 8.65
CA ILE A 243 2.95 10.38 10.08
C ILE A 243 1.79 11.20 10.65
N VAL A 244 1.43 10.90 11.89
CA VAL A 244 0.50 11.68 12.71
C VAL A 244 1.24 12.12 13.96
N ILE A 245 1.23 13.42 14.22
CA ILE A 245 1.80 14.07 15.40
C ILE A 245 0.77 15.04 16.00
N TRP A 246 1.04 15.57 17.19
CA TRP A 246 0.28 16.69 17.73
C TRP A 246 0.92 18.02 17.34
N GLU A 247 0.12 19.06 17.11
CA GLU A 247 0.63 20.42 16.87
C GLU A 247 1.33 20.98 18.11
N LYS A 248 0.81 20.63 19.29
CA LYS A 248 1.34 21.05 20.60
C LYS A 248 1.54 19.84 21.51
N TYR A 249 2.64 19.87 22.27
CA TYR A 249 2.90 18.90 23.34
C TYR A 249 3.06 19.64 24.68
N GLU A 250 2.70 19.00 25.79
CA GLU A 250 2.82 19.60 27.13
C GLU A 250 4.27 19.97 27.49
N ASN A 251 5.25 19.23 26.97
CA ASN A 251 6.66 19.48 27.19
C ASN A 251 7.28 20.16 25.96
N GLU A 252 7.76 21.39 26.12
CA GLU A 252 8.33 22.20 25.03
C GLU A 252 9.55 21.54 24.36
N ALA A 253 10.42 20.88 25.14
CA ALA A 253 11.59 20.19 24.60
C ALA A 253 11.18 18.99 23.74
N LYS A 254 10.13 18.26 24.15
CA LYS A 254 9.52 17.19 23.37
C LYS A 254 8.88 17.73 22.10
N GLU A 255 8.11 18.81 22.20
CA GLU A 255 7.49 19.45 21.03
C GLU A 255 8.56 19.83 19.99
N LYS A 256 9.62 20.51 20.43
CA LYS A 256 10.74 20.88 19.58
C LYS A 256 11.37 19.66 18.92
N THR A 257 11.64 18.61 19.70
CA THR A 257 12.26 17.37 19.18
C THR A 257 11.41 16.69 18.11
N ILE A 258 10.09 16.64 18.29
CA ILE A 258 9.18 16.01 17.32
C ILE A 258 9.06 16.85 16.06
N LYS A 259 9.00 18.19 16.18
CA LYS A 259 8.98 19.09 15.02
C LYS A 259 10.31 19.06 14.25
N ASP A 260 11.43 19.02 14.94
CA ASP A 260 12.76 18.86 14.32
C ASP A 260 12.86 17.51 13.60
N PHE A 261 12.34 16.43 14.20
CA PHE A 261 12.31 15.12 13.56
C PHE A 261 11.42 15.11 12.32
N ALA A 262 10.23 15.72 12.36
CA ALA A 262 9.36 15.88 11.20
C ALA A 262 10.04 16.66 10.06
N LYS A 263 10.73 17.76 10.40
CA LYS A 263 11.50 18.55 9.41
C LYS A 263 12.66 17.77 8.84
N TRP A 264 13.37 17.00 9.66
CA TRP A 264 14.44 16.11 9.20
C TRP A 264 13.90 15.06 8.22
N ILE A 265 12.76 14.42 8.51
CA ILE A 265 12.11 13.46 7.61
C ILE A 265 11.83 14.10 6.25
N LEU A 266 11.28 15.32 6.23
CA LEU A 266 10.90 16.03 5.00
C LEU A 266 12.07 16.68 4.25
N THR A 267 13.28 16.63 4.80
CA THR A 267 14.49 17.19 4.20
C THR A 267 15.56 16.11 4.03
N GLU A 268 16.41 15.92 5.02
CA GLU A 268 17.49 14.94 5.04
C GLU A 268 16.99 13.51 4.79
N GLY A 269 15.83 13.14 5.34
CA GLY A 269 15.20 11.84 5.14
C GLY A 269 14.71 11.60 3.71
N GLN A 270 14.56 12.64 2.88
CA GLN A 270 14.17 12.53 1.47
C GLN A 270 15.36 12.31 0.54
N LYS A 271 16.60 12.40 1.03
CA LYS A 271 17.79 12.12 0.22
C LYS A 271 17.85 10.63 -0.11
N SER A 272 18.25 10.30 -1.34
CA SER A 272 18.24 8.94 -1.88
C SER A 272 19.00 7.93 -1.00
N GLU A 273 20.11 8.34 -0.41
CA GLU A 273 20.95 7.53 0.48
C GLU A 273 20.26 7.15 1.80
N ASN A 274 19.23 7.90 2.19
CA ASN A 274 18.44 7.66 3.40
C ASN A 274 17.12 6.95 3.11
N ILE A 275 16.79 6.71 1.83
CA ILE A 275 15.57 6.04 1.41
C ILE A 275 15.82 4.55 1.24
N VAL A 276 15.00 3.74 1.92
CA VAL A 276 15.02 2.29 1.78
C VAL A 276 14.63 1.90 0.36
N GLN A 277 15.37 0.97 -0.24
CA GLN A 277 15.08 0.44 -1.56
C GLN A 277 13.62 -0.05 -1.67
N GLY A 278 12.93 0.36 -2.73
CA GLY A 278 11.50 0.08 -2.95
C GLY A 278 10.57 1.22 -2.54
N TYR A 279 11.08 2.19 -1.77
CA TYR A 279 10.38 3.44 -1.50
C TYR A 279 10.89 4.57 -2.39
N VAL A 280 10.09 5.64 -2.44
CA VAL A 280 10.38 6.85 -3.18
C VAL A 280 10.10 8.06 -2.28
N GLY A 281 10.98 9.05 -2.34
CA GLY A 281 10.81 10.32 -1.65
C GLY A 281 9.64 11.14 -2.23
N LEU A 282 9.12 12.06 -1.43
CA LEU A 282 8.09 12.99 -1.85
C LEU A 282 8.66 14.00 -2.86
N PRO A 283 7.83 14.51 -3.79
CA PRO A 283 8.22 15.64 -4.62
C PRO A 283 8.63 16.86 -3.78
N GLU A 284 9.64 17.62 -4.23
CA GLU A 284 10.15 18.80 -3.51
C GLU A 284 9.09 19.87 -3.25
N ASP A 285 8.14 20.05 -4.16
CA ASP A 285 7.04 21.00 -3.99
C ASP A 285 6.08 20.56 -2.89
N VAL A 286 5.92 19.24 -2.68
CA VAL A 286 5.13 18.67 -1.60
C VAL A 286 5.86 18.88 -0.27
N THR A 287 7.14 18.51 -0.16
CA THR A 287 7.87 18.67 1.10
C THR A 287 7.99 20.13 1.53
N SER A 288 8.23 21.04 0.59
CA SER A 288 8.29 22.48 0.86
C SER A 288 6.98 23.02 1.45
N LYS A 289 5.82 22.60 0.90
CA LYS A 289 4.50 22.98 1.42
C LYS A 289 4.26 22.41 2.82
N LEU A 290 4.63 21.15 3.06
CA LEU A 290 4.45 20.49 4.36
C LEU A 290 5.32 21.13 5.45
N ILE A 291 6.57 21.46 5.15
CA ILE A 291 7.50 22.11 6.10
C ILE A 291 6.97 23.47 6.55
N ALA A 292 6.34 24.24 5.65
CA ALA A 292 5.77 25.54 5.99
C ALA A 292 4.61 25.45 7.00
N GLU A 293 3.98 24.29 7.11
CA GLU A 293 2.81 24.05 7.97
C GLU A 293 3.17 23.38 9.32
N ILE A 294 4.42 22.93 9.52
CA ILE A 294 4.90 22.20 10.73
C ILE A 294 5.76 23.07 11.64
#